data_AF-A0A350YV26-F1
#
_entry.id   AF-A0A350YV26-F1
#
_cell.length_a   1.000
_cell.length_b   1.000
_cell.length_c   1.000
_cell.angle_alpha   90.00
_cell.angle_beta   90.00
_cell.angle_gamma   90.00
#
_symmetry.space_group_name_H-M   'P 1'
#
loop_
_entity.id
_entity.type
_entity.pdbx_description
1 polymer ?
#
loop_
_entity_poly.entity_id
_entity_poly.type
_entity_poly.pdbx_seq_one_letter_code
_entity_poly.pdbx_strand_id
1 'polypeptide(L)' 'ELACVLCPGDTIEPEHLNLIGKENVNHLLAAEKTLDEYTEDIINHFLVKYNHNVKMVASKLNIGKSTIYRMIQNTQN' A
#
# COMPACT_ATOMS: atom_id res chain seq x y z
N GLU A 1 3.13 -18.19 -14.46
CA GLU A 1 3.18 -18.38 -15.93
C GLU A 1 4.36 -17.66 -16.58
N LEU A 2 4.59 -16.36 -16.31
CA LEU A 2 5.72 -15.60 -16.86
C LEU A 2 7.10 -16.27 -16.62
N ALA A 3 7.33 -16.84 -15.43
CA ALA A 3 8.60 -17.52 -15.10
C ALA A 3 8.89 -18.75 -15.98
N CYS A 4 7.88 -19.50 -16.42
CA CYS A 4 8.07 -20.63 -17.34
C CYS A 4 8.37 -20.18 -18.77
N VAL A 5 7.90 -18.98 -19.16
CA VAL A 5 8.18 -18.39 -20.48
C VAL A 5 9.57 -17.77 -20.52
N LEU A 6 10.04 -17.22 -19.40
CA LEU A 6 11.36 -16.62 -19.25
C LEU A 6 12.47 -17.65 -18.98
N CYS A 7 12.11 -18.88 -18.62
CA CYS A 7 13.07 -19.95 -18.39
C CYS A 7 13.43 -20.62 -19.72
N PRO A 8 14.70 -20.56 -20.16
CA PRO A 8 15.13 -21.18 -21.41
C PRO A 8 15.32 -22.71 -21.32
N GLY A 9 15.07 -23.33 -20.16
CA GLY A 9 15.28 -24.76 -19.93
C GLY A 9 14.30 -25.37 -18.92
N ASP A 10 14.54 -26.63 -18.53
CA ASP A 10 13.60 -27.40 -17.69
C ASP A 10 13.68 -27.06 -16.19
N THR A 11 14.56 -26.15 -15.78
CA THR A 11 14.79 -25.80 -14.37
C THR A 11 14.63 -24.30 -14.15
N ILE A 12 13.66 -23.93 -13.31
CA ILE A 12 13.40 -22.54 -12.94
C ILE A 12 14.45 -22.08 -11.92
N GLU A 13 15.44 -21.33 -12.40
CA GLU A 13 16.41 -20.60 -11.57
C GLU A 13 15.83 -19.28 -10.99
N PRO A 14 16.42 -18.73 -9.91
CA PRO A 14 15.95 -17.51 -9.25
C PRO A 14 15.85 -16.29 -10.18
N GLU A 15 16.69 -16.21 -11.22
CA GLU A 15 16.69 -15.12 -12.19
C GLU A 15 15.44 -15.13 -13.09
N HIS A 16 14.75 -16.27 -13.20
CA HIS A 16 13.49 -16.40 -13.94
C HIS A 16 12.27 -15.96 -13.11
N LEU A 17 12.45 -15.73 -11.80
CA LEU A 17 11.40 -15.23 -10.92
C LEU A 17 11.35 -13.72 -10.99
N ASN A 18 10.44 -13.19 -11.82
CA ASN A 18 10.11 -11.78 -11.77
C ASN A 18 9.21 -11.51 -10.54
N LEU A 19 9.84 -11.30 -9.39
CA LEU A 19 9.16 -10.99 -8.14
C LEU A 19 8.60 -9.57 -8.21
N ILE A 20 7.35 -9.46 -8.65
CA ILE A 20 6.47 -8.28 -8.50
C ILE A 20 6.12 -8.12 -6.99
N GLY A 21 7.14 -8.07 -6.14
CA GLY A 21 7.04 -7.98 -4.68
C GLY A 21 7.37 -6.59 -4.14
N LYS A 22 7.79 -5.67 -5.00
CA LYS A 22 8.13 -4.28 -4.64
C LYS A 22 7.08 -3.24 -5.06
N GLU A 23 5.92 -3.67 -5.56
CA GLU A 23 5.00 -2.72 -6.20
C GLU A 23 4.30 -1.76 -5.25
N ASN A 24 4.04 -2.15 -4.00
CA ASN A 24 3.27 -1.28 -3.10
C ASN A 24 4.03 -0.01 -2.67
N VAL A 25 5.34 -0.09 -2.44
CA VAL A 25 6.14 1.09 -2.04
C VAL A 25 6.43 1.97 -3.25
N ASN A 26 6.71 1.35 -4.40
CA ASN A 26 6.93 2.08 -5.65
C ASN A 26 5.66 2.81 -6.10
N HIS A 27 4.46 2.28 -5.84
CA HIS A 27 3.20 2.93 -6.23
C HIS A 27 2.88 4.17 -5.38
N LEU A 28 3.20 4.16 -4.07
CA LEU A 28 2.95 5.32 -3.21
C LEU A 28 3.69 6.56 -3.72
N LEU A 29 4.96 6.40 -4.12
CA LEU A 29 5.82 7.49 -4.60
C LEU A 29 5.89 7.58 -6.14
N ALA A 30 5.02 6.87 -6.86
CA ALA A 30 5.05 6.82 -8.33
C ALA A 30 4.64 8.15 -8.98
N ALA A 31 3.86 8.97 -8.28
CA ALA A 31 3.40 10.28 -8.72
C ALA A 31 3.70 11.32 -7.65
N GLU A 32 4.01 12.54 -8.08
CA GLU A 32 4.13 13.67 -7.16
C GLU A 32 2.75 14.01 -6.59
N LYS A 33 2.70 14.16 -5.26
CA LYS A 33 1.50 14.45 -4.48
C LYS A 33 1.85 15.45 -3.38
N THR A 34 0.84 16.15 -2.90
CA THR A 34 0.95 16.94 -1.68
C THR A 34 1.18 16.04 -0.46
N LEU A 35 1.74 16.62 0.62
CA LEU A 35 1.92 15.88 1.87
C LEU A 35 0.59 15.35 2.42
N ASP A 36 -0.50 16.09 2.22
CA ASP A 36 -1.84 15.70 2.66
C ASP A 36 -2.32 14.46 1.89
N GLU A 37 -2.18 14.43 0.56
CA GLU A 37 -2.54 13.26 -0.26
C GLU A 37 -1.70 12.03 0.11
N TYR A 38 -0.40 12.17 0.34
CA TYR A 38 0.43 11.05 0.84
C TYR A 38 -0.05 10.56 2.20
N THR A 39 -0.44 11.49 3.09
CA THR A 39 -0.96 11.15 4.42
C THR A 39 -2.26 10.37 4.31
N GLU A 40 -3.16 10.77 3.41
CA GLU A 40 -4.42 10.06 3.15
C GLU A 40 -4.18 8.66 2.61
N ASP A 41 -3.28 8.49 1.65
CA ASP A 41 -2.91 7.17 1.11
C ASP A 41 -2.35 6.24 2.20
N ILE A 42 -1.47 6.75 3.06
CA ILE A 42 -0.89 5.99 4.17
C ILE A 42 -1.98 5.58 5.16
N ILE A 43 -2.88 6.50 5.54
CA ILE A 43 -3.98 6.19 6.45
C ILE A 43 -4.91 5.14 5.83
N ASN A 44 -5.28 5.29 4.56
CA ASN A 44 -6.13 4.35 3.83
C ASN A 44 -5.50 2.95 3.74
N HIS A 45 -4.21 2.86 3.42
CA HIS A 45 -3.47 1.60 3.40
C HIS A 45 -3.57 0.88 4.76
N PHE A 46 -3.37 1.61 5.86
CA PHE A 46 -3.46 1.02 7.20
C PHE A 46 -4.90 0.68 7.58
N LEU A 47 -5.90 1.48 7.19
CA LEU A 47 -7.30 1.15 7.42
C LEU A 47 -7.68 -0.17 6.75
N VAL A 48 -7.36 -0.35 5.47
CA VAL A 48 -7.62 -1.60 4.76
C VAL A 48 -6.87 -2.76 5.41
N LYS A 49 -5.58 -2.58 5.72
CA LYS A 49 -4.73 -3.59 6.37
C LYS A 49 -5.26 -4.07 7.74
N TYR A 50 -5.93 -3.19 8.48
CA TYR A 50 -6.47 -3.48 9.81
C TYR A 50 -8.00 -3.54 9.84
N ASN A 51 -8.66 -3.92 8.73
CA ASN A 51 -10.11 -4.10 8.64
C ASN A 51 -10.92 -2.89 9.16
N HIS A 52 -10.51 -1.69 8.76
CA HIS A 52 -11.07 -0.40 9.16
C HIS A 52 -11.13 -0.14 10.67
N ASN A 53 -10.27 -0.81 11.46
CA ASN A 53 -10.17 -0.55 12.90
C ASN A 53 -9.45 0.78 13.18
N VAL A 54 -10.23 1.86 13.29
CA VAL A 54 -9.74 3.23 13.53
C VAL A 54 -8.88 3.33 14.79
N LYS A 55 -9.23 2.63 15.88
CA LYS A 55 -8.45 2.66 17.12
C LYS A 55 -7.06 2.06 16.92
N MET A 56 -6.99 0.94 16.19
CA MET A 56 -5.72 0.28 15.89
C MET A 56 -4.85 1.14 14.97
N VAL A 57 -5.43 1.72 13.91
CA VAL A 57 -4.69 2.59 12.99
C VAL A 57 -4.18 3.84 13.67
N ALA A 58 -5.02 4.51 14.47
CA ALA A 58 -4.61 5.68 15.26
C ALA A 58 -3.39 5.39 16.13
N SER A 59 -3.38 4.23 16.80
CA SER A 59 -2.25 3.79 17.61
C SER A 59 -1.02 3.44 16.77
N LYS A 60 -1.19 2.84 15.58
CA LYS A 60 -0.07 2.44 14.71
C LYS A 60 0.60 3.61 14.03
N LEU A 61 -0.17 4.62 13.63
CA LEU A 61 0.33 5.82 12.96
C LEU A 61 0.62 6.97 13.94
N ASN A 62 0.33 6.79 15.23
CA ASN A 62 0.47 7.81 16.27
C ASN A 62 -0.28 9.11 15.93
N ILE A 63 -1.54 8.98 15.48
CA ILE A 63 -2.40 10.11 15.13
C ILE A 63 -3.72 10.04 15.90
N GLY A 64 -4.37 11.19 16.08
CA GLY A 64 -5.66 11.27 16.76
C GLY A 64 -6.77 10.58 15.97
N LYS A 65 -7.68 9.88 16.67
CA LYS A 65 -8.89 9.29 16.05
C LYS A 65 -9.71 10.35 15.31
N SER A 66 -9.79 11.57 15.84
CA SER A 66 -10.48 12.70 15.21
C SER A 66 -9.92 13.06 13.84
N THR A 67 -8.60 12.96 13.65
CA THR A 67 -7.94 13.17 12.36
C THR A 67 -8.41 12.14 11.34
N ILE A 68 -8.46 10.86 11.72
CA ILE A 68 -8.92 9.77 10.84
C ILE A 68 -10.40 9.93 10.51
N TYR A 69 -11.25 10.25 11.50
CA TYR A 69 -12.68 10.46 11.25
C TYR A 69 -12.96 11.65 10.33
N ARG A 70 -12.25 12.77 10.51
CA ARG A 70 -12.37 13.94 9.64
C ARG A 70 -11.99 13.59 8.20
N MET A 71 -10.91 12.86 8.01
CA MET A 71 -10.46 12.40 6.70
C MET A 71 -11.54 11.51 6.03
N ILE A 72 -12.06 10.50 6.73
CA ILE A 72 -13.08 9.59 6.18
C ILE A 72 -14.35 10.35 5.78
N GLN A 73 -14.78 11.34 6.57
CA GLN A 73 -15.95 12.16 6.25
C GLN A 73 -15.74 13.00 5.00
N ASN A 74 -14.53 13.52 4.77
CA ASN A 74 -14.22 14.33 3.59
C ASN A 74 -14.19 13.49 2.30
N THR A 75 -13.80 12.22 2.36
CA THR A 75 -13.75 11.33 1.18
C THR A 75 -15.13 10.80 0.74
N GLN A 76 -16.16 10.88 1.59
CA GLN A 76 -17.52 10.38 1.30
C GLN A 76 -18.49 11.47 0.78
N ASN A 77 -18.02 12.70 0.58
CA ASN A 77 -18.77 13.81 0.00
C ASN A 77 -18.17 14.19 -1.36
#